data_AF-A0A937ZWC5-F1
#
_entry.id   AF-A0A937ZWC5-F1
#
_cell.length_a   1.000
_cell.length_b   1.000
_cell.length_c   1.000
_cell.angle_alpha   90.00
_cell.angle_beta   90.00
_cell.angle_gamma   90.00
#
_symmetry.space_group_name_H-M   'P 1'
#
loop_
_entity.id
_entity.type
_entity.pdbx_description
1 polymer ?
#
loop_
_entity_poly.entity_id
_entity_poly.type
_entity_poly.pdbx_seq_one_letter_code
_entity_poly.pdbx_strand_id
1 'polypeptide(L)'
;REGGHSHRRIVHVNDATGWAVQSALLEAAEANPNITLLPGRAAIDLITGRHEVKYSGSGRVWGVYALDEETGEVEAHSARATVLATGGAGRVYQFSTAPRGATGDGIAMAWRAGAQVANMEMMQFHPTCLYNLEVKNFLITEAVRGEGGHLKHPATGERFMARYDERLELAPRDVVARAIDDQIKRHGLDYVHLDISHQPADFVRAHFPMINEKLLSLGIDMTKEPIPVVPAQHYTCGGVMIDLAGRTDLPGLYAAGECTESGLHGANRLASNSLLECFVFGEAAAADILDCWDSFENPPPVRLWDSSRVEDSDEAVVIKQNWTEIRRFMWNYVGIVRTTKRLERAQHRIRLLEEEISEYYRHFRVGTDLIELRNLLASADLIVRCALRRRESRGLHYTLDYPQTLPEAKDTVLVPR
;
A
#
# COMPACT_ATOMS: atom_id res chain seq x y z
N ARG A 1 15.75 3.98 -18.73
CA ARG A 1 14.40 3.79 -19.32
C ARG A 1 13.68 2.81 -18.40
N GLU A 2 12.56 3.20 -17.80
CA GLU A 2 11.80 2.29 -16.91
C GLU A 2 10.85 1.39 -17.71
N GLY A 3 10.41 0.30 -17.08
CA GLY A 3 9.56 -0.72 -17.70
C GLY A 3 8.25 -0.16 -18.26
N GLY A 4 7.87 -0.59 -19.47
CA GLY A 4 6.60 -0.24 -20.11
C GLY A 4 6.56 1.08 -20.89
N HIS A 5 7.61 1.91 -20.85
CA HIS A 5 7.68 3.15 -21.64
C HIS A 5 8.34 2.94 -23.01
N SER A 6 7.79 3.52 -24.08
CA SER A 6 8.40 3.55 -25.43
C SER A 6 9.36 4.73 -25.65
N HIS A 7 9.23 5.81 -24.87
CA HIS A 7 10.04 7.03 -24.98
C HIS A 7 10.56 7.51 -23.60
N ARG A 8 11.62 8.33 -23.61
CA ARG A 8 12.17 8.95 -22.39
C ARG A 8 11.26 10.11 -21.96
N ARG A 9 10.61 9.98 -20.81
CA ARG A 9 9.67 10.99 -20.27
C ARG A 9 9.67 11.12 -18.76
N ILE A 10 10.67 10.52 -18.10
CA ILE A 10 10.73 10.43 -16.63
C ILE A 10 11.78 11.41 -16.14
N VAL A 11 11.31 12.48 -15.52
CA VAL A 11 12.15 13.46 -14.83
C VAL A 11 12.60 12.84 -13.50
N HIS A 12 13.88 12.97 -13.18
CA HIS A 12 14.46 12.39 -11.98
C HIS A 12 15.59 13.27 -11.44
N VAL A 13 15.82 13.18 -10.13
CA VAL A 13 17.00 13.71 -9.44
C VAL A 13 17.82 12.51 -8.98
N ASN A 14 18.74 12.06 -9.84
CA ASN A 14 19.50 10.82 -9.65
C ASN A 14 18.58 9.65 -9.19
N ASP A 15 18.93 8.97 -8.10
CA ASP A 15 18.17 7.92 -7.43
C ASP A 15 17.34 8.42 -6.22
N ALA A 16 17.25 9.74 -6.02
CA ALA A 16 16.65 10.37 -4.84
C ALA A 16 15.46 11.31 -5.15
N THR A 17 14.80 11.13 -6.30
CA THR A 17 13.68 12.00 -6.75
C THR A 17 12.59 12.17 -5.69
N GLY A 18 12.18 11.09 -5.02
CA GLY A 18 11.15 11.15 -3.97
C GLY A 18 11.56 12.01 -2.78
N TRP A 19 12.82 11.92 -2.35
CA TRP A 19 13.36 12.74 -1.27
C TRP A 19 13.41 14.22 -1.66
N ALA A 20 13.94 14.53 -2.85
CA ALA A 20 14.04 15.90 -3.34
C ALA A 20 12.66 16.59 -3.43
N VAL A 21 11.66 15.87 -3.94
CA VAL A 21 10.28 16.37 -4.02
C VAL A 21 9.67 16.57 -2.63
N GLN A 22 9.79 15.58 -1.75
CA GLN A 22 9.22 15.65 -0.41
C GLN A 22 9.83 16.79 0.41
N SER A 23 11.16 16.94 0.38
CA SER A 23 11.86 18.01 1.10
C SER A 23 11.41 19.39 0.63
N ALA A 24 11.31 19.60 -0.69
CA ALA A 24 10.87 20.88 -1.24
C ALA A 24 9.41 21.23 -0.86
N LEU A 25 8.51 20.24 -0.89
CA LEU A 25 7.11 20.45 -0.51
C LEU A 25 6.96 20.71 1.00
N LEU A 26 7.74 20.02 1.84
CA LEU A 26 7.72 20.22 3.29
C LEU A 26 8.23 21.62 3.65
N GLU A 27 9.35 22.05 3.07
CA GLU A 27 9.90 23.40 3.29
C GLU A 27 8.90 24.49 2.88
N ALA A 28 8.22 24.30 1.73
CA ALA A 28 7.19 25.23 1.28
C ALA A 28 5.96 25.25 2.22
N ALA A 29 5.57 24.11 2.78
CA ALA A 29 4.46 24.01 3.74
C ALA A 29 4.80 24.67 5.07
N GLU A 30 6.00 24.43 5.60
CA GLU A 30 6.51 25.03 6.84
C GLU A 30 6.64 26.55 6.74
N ALA A 31 7.01 27.07 5.57
CA ALA A 31 7.12 28.51 5.33
C ALA A 31 5.78 29.24 5.17
N ASN A 32 4.66 28.52 5.06
CA ASN A 32 3.35 29.11 4.79
C ASN A 32 2.55 29.33 6.09
N PRO A 33 2.23 30.59 6.48
CA PRO A 33 1.54 30.87 7.74
C PRO A 33 0.09 30.36 7.80
N ASN A 34 -0.50 29.98 6.67
CA ASN A 34 -1.86 29.44 6.59
C ASN A 34 -1.90 27.91 6.68
N ILE A 35 -0.75 27.24 6.77
CA ILE A 35 -0.64 25.79 6.92
C ILE A 35 -0.21 25.48 8.36
N THR A 36 -0.93 24.57 9.00
CA THR A 36 -0.56 24.02 10.31
C THR A 36 -0.24 22.55 10.15
N LEU A 37 1.00 22.17 10.42
CA LEU A 37 1.44 20.78 10.42
C LEU A 37 1.32 20.22 11.85
N LEU A 38 0.63 19.09 11.98
CA LEU A 38 0.40 18.40 13.26
C LEU A 38 1.07 17.01 13.21
N PRO A 39 2.41 16.91 13.27
CA PRO A 39 3.10 15.62 13.31
C PRO A 39 2.76 14.86 14.61
N GLY A 40 2.85 13.53 14.61
CA GLY A 40 2.53 12.71 15.79
C GLY A 40 1.02 12.63 16.09
N ARG A 41 0.17 12.86 15.07
CA ARG A 41 -1.29 12.70 15.16
C ARG A 41 -1.73 11.55 14.29
N ALA A 42 -2.25 10.48 14.89
CA ALA A 42 -2.74 9.30 14.19
C ALA A 42 -4.26 9.41 13.97
N ALA A 43 -4.70 9.53 12.71
CA ALA A 43 -6.12 9.58 12.37
C ALA A 43 -6.83 8.26 12.73
N ILE A 44 -7.93 8.36 13.47
CA ILE A 44 -8.71 7.21 13.95
C ILE A 44 -9.87 6.90 13.00
N ASP A 45 -10.75 7.89 12.82
CA ASP A 45 -11.97 7.76 12.03
C ASP A 45 -12.45 9.13 11.54
N LEU A 46 -13.12 9.15 10.38
CA LEU A 46 -13.76 10.35 9.85
C LEU A 46 -14.94 10.78 10.72
N ILE A 47 -15.06 12.08 10.95
CA ILE A 47 -16.22 12.69 11.59
C ILE A 47 -17.31 12.80 10.53
N THR A 48 -18.51 12.26 10.77
CA THR A 48 -19.63 12.30 9.82
C THR A 48 -20.90 12.76 10.51
N GLY A 49 -22.01 12.86 9.77
CA GLY A 49 -23.33 13.20 10.32
C GLY A 49 -23.77 12.36 11.53
N ARG A 50 -23.25 11.13 11.68
CA ARG A 50 -23.53 10.28 12.86
C ARG A 50 -22.84 10.77 14.13
N HIS A 51 -21.77 11.55 14.02
CA HIS A 51 -20.99 12.07 15.14
C HIS A 51 -21.43 13.46 15.59
N GLU A 52 -22.27 14.14 14.81
CA GLU A 52 -22.90 15.41 15.18
C GLU A 52 -23.65 15.28 16.52
N VAL A 53 -23.69 16.39 17.29
CA VAL A 53 -24.50 16.46 18.53
C VAL A 53 -25.97 16.22 18.23
N LYS A 54 -26.46 16.74 17.09
CA LYS A 54 -27.76 16.40 16.52
C LYS A 54 -27.56 15.46 15.35
N TYR A 55 -27.92 14.19 15.51
CA TYR A 55 -27.73 13.16 14.49
C TYR A 55 -28.24 13.60 13.11
N SER A 56 -27.40 13.37 12.09
CA SER A 56 -27.69 13.60 10.68
C SER A 56 -27.40 12.35 9.86
N GLY A 57 -28.33 11.98 8.98
CA GLY A 57 -28.18 10.89 8.02
C GLY A 57 -27.54 11.33 6.69
N SER A 58 -26.97 12.53 6.60
CA SER A 58 -26.49 13.10 5.34
C SER A 58 -25.29 12.38 4.73
N GLY A 59 -24.56 11.59 5.52
CA GLY A 59 -23.31 10.94 5.09
C GLY A 59 -22.15 11.93 4.87
N ARG A 60 -22.36 13.24 5.07
CA ARG A 60 -21.31 14.26 4.92
C ARG A 60 -20.21 14.06 5.95
N VAL A 61 -18.96 14.21 5.51
CA VAL A 61 -17.76 14.20 6.33
C VAL A 61 -17.45 15.61 6.81
N TRP A 62 -17.13 15.78 8.09
CA TRP A 62 -16.89 17.05 8.76
C TRP A 62 -15.49 17.18 9.34
N GLY A 63 -14.59 16.23 9.08
CA GLY A 63 -13.25 16.22 9.64
C GLY A 63 -12.81 14.84 10.11
N VAL A 64 -11.94 14.81 11.11
CA VAL A 64 -11.30 13.58 11.61
C VAL A 64 -11.12 13.61 13.12
N TYR A 65 -11.29 12.46 13.76
CA TYR A 65 -10.76 12.23 15.11
C TYR A 65 -9.32 11.76 15.00
N ALA A 66 -8.40 12.40 15.71
CA ALA A 66 -6.99 12.05 15.70
C ALA A 66 -6.47 11.80 17.12
N LEU A 67 -5.70 10.74 17.31
CA LEU A 67 -4.96 10.50 18.54
C LEU A 67 -3.69 11.35 18.52
N ASP A 68 -3.51 12.20 19.53
CA ASP A 68 -2.23 12.85 19.80
C ASP A 68 -1.32 11.85 20.53
N GLU A 69 -0.22 11.45 19.89
CA GLU A 69 0.68 10.39 20.39
C GLU A 69 1.45 10.82 21.65
N GLU A 70 1.64 12.12 21.86
CA GLU A 70 2.38 12.64 23.01
C GLU A 70 1.53 12.63 24.27
N THR A 71 0.26 13.03 24.13
CA THR A 71 -0.68 13.15 25.26
C THR A 71 -1.54 11.91 25.48
N GLY A 72 -1.74 11.11 24.43
CA GLY A 72 -2.67 9.98 24.43
C GLY A 72 -4.15 10.40 24.35
N GLU A 73 -4.44 11.67 24.12
CA GLU A 73 -5.79 12.22 24.01
C GLU A 73 -6.29 12.22 22.56
N VAL A 74 -7.61 12.12 22.39
CA VAL A 74 -8.23 12.14 21.06
C VAL A 74 -8.82 13.52 20.76
N GLU A 75 -8.29 14.16 19.74
CA GLU A 75 -8.68 15.46 19.25
C GLU A 75 -9.74 15.35 18.13
N ALA A 76 -10.64 16.33 18.06
CA ALA A 76 -11.61 16.44 16.97
C ALA A 76 -11.24 17.63 16.08
N HIS A 77 -10.71 17.36 14.89
CA HIS A 77 -10.43 18.39 13.90
C HIS A 77 -11.59 18.51 12.93
N SER A 78 -12.35 19.60 13.04
CA SER A 78 -13.49 19.87 12.16
C SER A 78 -13.08 20.74 10.97
N ALA A 79 -13.59 20.42 9.78
CA ALA A 79 -13.24 21.12 8.55
C ALA A 79 -14.43 21.17 7.56
N ARG A 80 -14.44 22.21 6.72
CA ARG A 80 -15.41 22.35 5.63
C ARG A 80 -15.21 21.29 4.54
N ALA A 81 -13.95 20.98 4.23
CA ALA A 81 -13.53 19.92 3.33
C ALA A 81 -12.42 19.10 3.99
N THR A 82 -12.45 17.79 3.80
CA THR A 82 -11.45 16.84 4.32
C THR A 82 -10.83 16.10 3.15
N VAL A 83 -9.49 16.03 3.08
CA VAL A 83 -8.77 15.35 2.00
C VAL A 83 -7.97 14.18 2.58
N LEU A 84 -8.21 12.97 2.08
CA LEU A 84 -7.37 11.81 2.38
C LEU A 84 -6.18 11.76 1.43
N ALA A 85 -4.96 11.79 1.98
CA ALA A 85 -3.70 11.63 1.26
C ALA A 85 -2.77 10.65 1.99
N THR A 86 -3.32 9.53 2.45
CA THR A 86 -2.70 8.65 3.46
C THR A 86 -1.73 7.59 2.89
N GLY A 87 -1.50 7.59 1.58
CA GLY A 87 -0.76 6.52 0.92
C GLY A 87 -1.53 5.19 0.85
N GLY A 88 -0.82 4.12 0.48
CA GLY A 88 -1.42 2.81 0.21
C GLY A 88 -1.55 1.86 1.41
N ALA A 89 -1.96 0.63 1.10
CA ALA A 89 -2.17 -0.47 2.07
C ALA A 89 -1.05 -1.52 2.01
N GLY A 90 0.17 -1.13 1.69
CA GLY A 90 1.24 -2.08 1.39
C GLY A 90 1.68 -2.97 2.56
N ARG A 91 1.53 -2.47 3.79
CA ARG A 91 1.95 -3.16 5.01
C ARG A 91 1.05 -4.33 5.41
N VAL A 92 -0.07 -4.57 4.70
CA VAL A 92 -0.86 -5.79 4.85
C VAL A 92 -0.06 -7.04 4.45
N TYR A 93 1.04 -6.90 3.70
CA TYR A 93 1.89 -8.02 3.28
C TYR A 93 3.17 -8.14 4.13
N GLN A 94 3.62 -9.38 4.33
CA GLN A 94 4.87 -9.68 5.04
C GLN A 94 6.08 -8.97 4.43
N PHE A 95 6.24 -9.06 3.12
CA PHE A 95 7.27 -8.34 2.37
C PHE A 95 6.63 -7.18 1.62
N SER A 96 7.10 -5.96 1.91
CA SER A 96 6.62 -4.74 1.26
C SER A 96 7.78 -3.75 1.16
N THR A 97 7.81 -2.91 0.15
CA THR A 97 8.74 -1.78 0.07
C THR A 97 8.17 -0.53 0.75
N ALA A 98 6.91 -0.56 1.17
CA ALA A 98 6.22 0.58 1.74
C ALA A 98 6.77 0.95 3.13
N PRO A 99 6.73 2.25 3.51
CA PRO A 99 7.11 2.70 4.85
C PRO A 99 6.20 2.10 5.93
N ARG A 100 6.59 2.22 7.21
CA ARG A 100 5.91 1.58 8.34
C ARG A 100 4.40 1.91 8.40
N GLY A 101 4.03 3.18 8.19
CA GLY A 101 2.64 3.66 8.29
C GLY A 101 1.75 3.44 7.05
N ALA A 102 2.20 2.69 6.03
CA ALA A 102 1.37 2.38 4.86
C ALA A 102 0.41 1.21 5.13
N THR A 103 -0.45 1.36 6.15
CA THR A 103 -1.37 0.36 6.69
C THR A 103 -2.78 0.43 6.09
N GLY A 104 -3.02 1.37 5.16
CA GLY A 104 -4.30 1.53 4.48
C GLY A 104 -5.33 2.32 5.29
N ASP A 105 -4.88 3.19 6.20
CA ASP A 105 -5.74 3.89 7.17
C ASP A 105 -6.83 4.72 6.50
N GLY A 106 -6.48 5.54 5.49
CA GLY A 106 -7.47 6.35 4.77
C GLY A 106 -8.51 5.51 4.04
N ILE A 107 -8.11 4.38 3.45
CA ILE A 107 -9.02 3.45 2.78
C ILE A 107 -10.00 2.84 3.80
N ALA A 108 -9.47 2.40 4.95
CA ALA A 108 -10.27 1.81 6.01
C ALA A 108 -11.24 2.83 6.66
N MET A 109 -10.77 4.06 6.91
CA MET A 109 -11.60 5.15 7.43
C MET A 109 -12.72 5.53 6.46
N ALA A 110 -12.41 5.69 5.17
CA ALA A 110 -13.40 5.99 4.14
C ALA A 110 -14.46 4.88 4.03
N TRP A 111 -14.02 3.61 4.00
CA TRP A 111 -14.93 2.46 3.99
C TRP A 111 -15.88 2.46 5.20
N ARG A 112 -15.36 2.70 6.42
CA ARG A 112 -16.19 2.81 7.64
C ARG A 112 -17.08 4.04 7.67
N ALA A 113 -16.74 5.09 6.93
CA ALA A 113 -17.58 6.28 6.77
C ALA A 113 -18.71 6.08 5.75
N GLY A 114 -18.63 5.05 4.91
CA GLY A 114 -19.63 4.71 3.90
C GLY A 114 -19.16 4.89 2.46
N ALA A 115 -17.87 5.19 2.23
CA ALA A 115 -17.35 5.42 0.89
C ALA A 115 -17.17 4.12 0.10
N GLN A 116 -17.37 4.20 -1.21
CA GLN A 116 -17.03 3.13 -2.14
C GLN A 116 -15.53 2.94 -2.26
N VAL A 117 -15.13 1.67 -2.37
CA VAL A 117 -13.75 1.27 -2.67
C VAL A 117 -13.74 0.33 -3.86
N ALA A 118 -12.70 0.42 -4.68
CA ALA A 118 -12.57 -0.42 -5.87
C ALA A 118 -11.15 -0.98 -6.03
N ASN A 119 -11.07 -2.09 -6.77
CA ASN A 119 -9.83 -2.69 -7.25
C ASN A 119 -8.77 -3.01 -6.18
N MET A 120 -9.17 -3.20 -4.92
CA MET A 120 -8.26 -3.53 -3.81
C MET A 120 -7.44 -4.82 -4.06
N GLU A 121 -7.88 -5.71 -4.95
CA GLU A 121 -7.13 -6.89 -5.37
C GLU A 121 -5.91 -6.59 -6.27
N MET A 122 -5.79 -5.37 -6.80
CA MET A 122 -4.74 -4.93 -7.73
C MET A 122 -3.51 -4.41 -6.99
N MET A 123 -2.85 -5.32 -6.27
CA MET A 123 -1.64 -5.04 -5.48
C MET A 123 -0.39 -5.32 -6.32
N GLN A 124 0.43 -4.29 -6.56
CA GLN A 124 1.64 -4.44 -7.38
C GLN A 124 2.77 -5.02 -6.54
N PHE A 125 3.49 -6.00 -7.08
CA PHE A 125 4.68 -6.58 -6.45
C PHE A 125 5.93 -6.26 -7.28
N HIS A 126 6.97 -5.78 -6.61
CA HIS A 126 8.30 -5.71 -7.22
C HIS A 126 8.99 -7.09 -7.09
N PRO A 127 9.59 -7.64 -8.15
CA PRO A 127 10.12 -9.00 -8.13
C PRO A 127 11.37 -9.17 -7.24
N THR A 128 12.17 -8.11 -7.07
CA THR A 128 13.48 -8.19 -6.42
C THR A 128 13.59 -7.21 -5.26
N CYS A 129 13.19 -7.64 -4.06
CA CYS A 129 13.49 -7.00 -2.80
C CYS A 129 14.51 -7.87 -2.04
N LEU A 130 15.46 -7.26 -1.35
CA LEU A 130 16.42 -7.98 -0.51
C LEU A 130 15.66 -8.80 0.55
N TYR A 131 15.95 -10.10 0.59
CA TYR A 131 15.55 -10.94 1.71
C TYR A 131 16.65 -10.89 2.77
N ASN A 132 16.39 -10.19 3.88
CA ASN A 132 17.31 -10.09 5.00
C ASN A 132 16.54 -10.07 6.34
N LEU A 133 17.15 -10.62 7.38
CA LEU A 133 16.52 -10.71 8.70
C LEU A 133 16.46 -9.36 9.42
N GLU A 134 17.46 -8.51 9.21
CA GLU A 134 17.61 -7.18 9.83
C GLU A 134 17.05 -6.07 8.94
N VAL A 135 17.46 -6.03 7.67
CA VAL A 135 17.02 -5.02 6.72
C VAL A 135 15.75 -5.47 6.03
N LYS A 136 14.66 -4.76 6.32
CA LYS A 136 13.39 -4.92 5.62
C LYS A 136 13.27 -3.88 4.51
N ASN A 137 12.49 -4.21 3.48
CA ASN A 137 12.02 -3.27 2.46
C ASN A 137 13.12 -2.69 1.52
N PHE A 138 14.33 -3.25 1.49
CA PHE A 138 15.39 -2.72 0.60
C PHE A 138 15.25 -3.26 -0.83
N LEU A 139 14.91 -2.36 -1.74
CA LEU A 139 14.69 -2.69 -3.15
C LEU A 139 16.01 -2.95 -3.88
N ILE A 140 16.10 -4.06 -4.62
CA ILE A 140 17.16 -4.26 -5.60
C ILE A 140 16.61 -3.85 -6.96
N THR A 141 17.13 -2.75 -7.51
CA THR A 141 16.61 -2.13 -8.73
C THR A 141 16.51 -3.10 -9.89
N GLU A 142 15.46 -2.95 -10.70
CA GLU A 142 15.27 -3.69 -11.95
C GLU A 142 16.45 -3.52 -12.92
N ALA A 143 17.20 -2.43 -12.83
CA ALA A 143 18.40 -2.24 -13.63
C ALA A 143 19.46 -3.33 -13.38
N VAL A 144 19.52 -3.98 -12.20
CA VAL A 144 20.43 -5.11 -11.98
C VAL A 144 20.10 -6.29 -12.92
N ARG A 145 18.81 -6.58 -13.14
CA ARG A 145 18.38 -7.55 -14.16
C ARG A 145 18.66 -7.04 -15.58
N GLY A 146 18.41 -5.75 -15.82
CA GLY A 146 18.70 -5.06 -17.07
C GLY A 146 20.15 -5.19 -17.55
N GLU A 147 21.09 -5.12 -16.60
CA GLU A 147 22.54 -5.22 -16.83
C GLU A 147 23.07 -6.68 -16.73
N GLY A 148 22.19 -7.67 -16.85
CA GLY A 148 22.56 -9.09 -16.96
C GLY A 148 22.37 -9.94 -15.72
N GLY A 149 21.82 -9.40 -14.62
CA GLY A 149 21.54 -10.18 -13.41
C GLY A 149 20.66 -11.42 -13.68
N HIS A 150 21.10 -12.59 -13.21
CA HIS A 150 20.44 -13.88 -13.41
C HIS A 150 19.61 -14.29 -12.18
N LEU A 151 18.38 -14.78 -12.40
CA LEU A 151 17.57 -15.35 -11.33
C LEU A 151 17.83 -16.85 -11.20
N LYS A 152 18.31 -17.27 -10.02
CA LYS A 152 18.79 -18.63 -9.75
C LYS A 152 18.09 -19.26 -8.55
N HIS A 153 17.88 -20.57 -8.63
CA HIS A 153 17.45 -21.36 -7.48
C HIS A 153 18.56 -21.42 -6.42
N PRO A 154 18.31 -21.12 -5.14
CA PRO A 154 19.37 -21.04 -4.12
C PRO A 154 20.18 -22.31 -3.92
N ALA A 155 19.51 -23.47 -3.87
CA ALA A 155 20.19 -24.74 -3.64
C ALA A 155 20.88 -25.35 -4.88
N THR A 156 20.23 -25.30 -6.06
CA THR A 156 20.74 -25.97 -7.28
C THR A 156 21.57 -25.06 -8.17
N GLY A 157 21.48 -23.73 -8.00
CA GLY A 157 22.08 -22.75 -8.90
C GLY A 157 21.42 -22.64 -10.27
N GLU A 158 20.32 -23.37 -10.52
CA GLU A 158 19.61 -23.38 -11.81
C GLU A 158 19.06 -21.98 -12.12
N ARG A 159 19.38 -21.45 -13.32
CA ARG A 159 18.73 -20.25 -13.87
C ARG A 159 17.35 -20.64 -14.42
N PHE A 160 16.29 -20.24 -13.72
CA PHE A 160 14.96 -20.82 -13.96
C PHE A 160 14.06 -20.02 -14.90
N MET A 161 14.39 -18.77 -15.22
CA MET A 161 13.47 -17.89 -15.99
C MET A 161 13.14 -18.41 -17.40
N ALA A 162 14.03 -19.18 -18.02
CA ALA A 162 13.79 -19.81 -19.32
C ALA A 162 12.59 -20.76 -19.34
N ARG A 163 12.14 -21.25 -18.18
CA ARG A 163 10.93 -22.09 -18.06
C ARG A 163 9.63 -21.29 -18.10
N TYR A 164 9.69 -19.97 -17.92
CA TYR A 164 8.52 -19.10 -17.76
C TYR A 164 8.34 -18.14 -18.93
N ASP A 165 9.42 -17.56 -19.45
CA ASP A 165 9.35 -16.55 -20.50
C ASP A 165 10.64 -16.51 -21.33
N GLU A 166 10.51 -16.36 -22.65
CA GLU A 166 11.65 -16.27 -23.58
C GLU A 166 12.51 -15.02 -23.36
N ARG A 167 11.94 -13.95 -22.78
CA ARG A 167 12.64 -12.70 -22.44
C ARG A 167 13.48 -12.83 -21.16
N LEU A 168 13.42 -13.99 -20.48
CA LEU A 168 14.17 -14.28 -19.27
C LEU A 168 13.95 -13.21 -18.18
N GLU A 169 15.00 -12.73 -17.51
CA GLU A 169 14.93 -11.70 -16.47
C GLU A 169 14.49 -10.32 -17.00
N LEU A 170 14.38 -10.12 -18.32
CA LEU A 170 13.85 -8.92 -18.96
C LEU A 170 12.35 -9.00 -19.25
N ALA A 171 11.68 -10.10 -18.86
CA ALA A 171 10.22 -10.19 -18.91
C ALA A 171 9.56 -9.11 -18.03
N PRO A 172 8.29 -8.74 -18.30
CA PRO A 172 7.53 -7.81 -17.46
C PRO A 172 7.53 -8.20 -15.97
N ARG A 173 7.48 -7.19 -15.09
CA ARG A 173 7.60 -7.38 -13.62
C ARG A 173 6.67 -8.44 -13.05
N ASP A 174 5.43 -8.47 -13.52
CA ASP A 174 4.41 -9.41 -13.08
C ASP A 174 4.75 -10.85 -13.49
N VAL A 175 5.34 -11.07 -14.68
CA VAL A 175 5.84 -12.38 -15.12
C VAL A 175 7.01 -12.84 -14.24
N VAL A 176 8.00 -11.97 -14.03
CA VAL A 176 9.17 -12.28 -13.18
C VAL A 176 8.73 -12.57 -11.74
N ALA A 177 7.84 -11.76 -11.18
CA ALA A 177 7.31 -11.96 -9.83
C ALA A 177 6.56 -13.29 -9.71
N ARG A 178 5.75 -13.68 -10.71
CA ARG A 178 5.07 -15.00 -10.76
C ARG A 178 6.07 -16.15 -10.83
N ALA A 179 7.12 -16.03 -11.63
CA ALA A 179 8.16 -17.05 -11.73
C ALA A 179 8.88 -17.27 -10.40
N ILE A 180 9.24 -16.18 -9.70
CA ILE A 180 9.86 -16.26 -8.37
C ILE A 180 8.88 -16.84 -7.34
N ASP A 181 7.62 -16.40 -7.33
CA ASP A 181 6.57 -16.91 -6.43
C ASP A 181 6.34 -18.42 -6.62
N ASP A 182 6.35 -18.91 -7.87
CA ASP A 182 6.27 -20.35 -8.17
C ASP A 182 7.47 -21.10 -7.61
N GLN A 183 8.70 -20.61 -7.80
CA GLN A 183 9.90 -21.24 -7.24
C GLN A 183 9.83 -21.33 -5.70
N ILE A 184 9.49 -20.22 -5.05
CA ILE A 184 9.36 -20.13 -3.59
C ILE A 184 8.32 -21.13 -3.08
N LYS A 185 7.11 -21.13 -3.65
CA LYS A 185 6.01 -21.99 -3.19
C LYS A 185 6.22 -23.46 -3.53
N ARG A 186 6.76 -23.78 -4.70
CA ARG A 186 6.95 -25.16 -5.16
C ARG A 186 8.04 -25.89 -4.38
N HIS A 187 9.10 -25.17 -4.01
CA HIS A 187 10.27 -25.75 -3.35
C HIS A 187 10.35 -25.40 -1.86
N GLY A 188 9.39 -24.63 -1.32
CA GLY A 188 9.37 -24.24 0.09
C GLY A 188 10.55 -23.34 0.46
N LEU A 189 10.97 -22.46 -0.45
CA LEU A 189 12.10 -21.55 -0.24
C LEU A 189 11.63 -20.28 0.48
N ASP A 190 12.54 -19.60 1.17
CA ASP A 190 12.29 -18.26 1.70
C ASP A 190 12.56 -17.16 0.67
N TYR A 191 13.48 -17.43 -0.27
CA TYR A 191 13.97 -16.48 -1.27
C TYR A 191 14.50 -17.23 -2.51
N VAL A 192 14.82 -16.47 -3.56
CA VAL A 192 15.64 -16.92 -4.69
C VAL A 192 16.91 -16.06 -4.79
N HIS A 193 17.86 -16.43 -5.66
CA HIS A 193 19.07 -15.64 -5.87
C HIS A 193 18.95 -14.74 -7.10
N LEU A 194 19.41 -13.49 -6.98
CA LEU A 194 19.72 -12.61 -8.10
C LEU A 194 21.25 -12.47 -8.19
N ASP A 195 21.83 -12.89 -9.31
CA ASP A 195 23.28 -13.03 -9.45
C ASP A 195 23.81 -12.19 -10.62
N ILE A 196 24.61 -11.17 -10.29
CA ILE A 196 25.34 -10.33 -11.24
C ILE A 196 26.87 -10.51 -11.10
N SER A 197 27.34 -11.47 -10.32
CA SER A 197 28.77 -11.69 -10.02
C SER A 197 29.62 -12.09 -11.24
N HIS A 198 28.96 -12.46 -12.34
CA HIS A 198 29.61 -12.74 -13.63
C HIS A 198 30.01 -11.47 -14.39
N GLN A 199 29.50 -10.29 -14.00
CA GLN A 199 29.92 -9.01 -14.56
C GLN A 199 31.20 -8.50 -13.88
N PRO A 200 32.02 -7.67 -14.55
CA PRO A 200 33.21 -7.09 -13.93
C PRO A 200 32.87 -6.28 -12.67
N ALA A 201 33.63 -6.47 -11.60
CA ALA A 201 33.36 -5.80 -10.32
C ALA A 201 33.34 -4.27 -10.43
N ASP A 202 34.22 -3.68 -11.25
CA ASP A 202 34.26 -2.23 -11.45
C ASP A 202 33.02 -1.71 -12.20
N PHE A 203 32.48 -2.51 -13.12
CA PHE A 203 31.21 -2.20 -13.80
C PHE A 203 30.06 -2.18 -12.79
N VAL A 204 29.96 -3.20 -11.93
CA VAL A 204 28.90 -3.32 -10.92
C VAL A 204 28.97 -2.16 -9.92
N ARG A 205 30.16 -1.84 -9.40
CA ARG A 205 30.35 -0.73 -8.44
C ARG A 205 30.03 0.62 -9.05
N ALA A 206 30.36 0.84 -10.32
CA ALA A 206 30.07 2.08 -11.02
C ALA A 206 28.57 2.27 -11.29
N HIS A 207 27.85 1.19 -11.66
CA HIS A 207 26.43 1.27 -12.00
C HIS A 207 25.49 1.20 -10.78
N PHE A 208 25.92 0.55 -9.68
CA PHE A 208 25.09 0.31 -8.50
C PHE A 208 25.79 0.68 -7.18
N PRO A 209 26.38 1.88 -7.03
CA PRO A 209 27.21 2.23 -5.88
C PRO A 209 26.46 2.11 -4.55
N MET A 210 25.25 2.68 -4.46
CA MET A 210 24.41 2.65 -3.25
C MET A 210 23.98 1.23 -2.86
N ILE A 211 23.61 0.40 -3.84
CA ILE A 211 23.20 -1.00 -3.58
C ILE A 211 24.41 -1.80 -3.13
N ASN A 212 25.55 -1.65 -3.80
CA ASN A 212 26.78 -2.35 -3.46
C ASN A 212 27.26 -1.99 -2.04
N GLU A 213 27.30 -0.70 -1.69
CA GLU A 213 27.66 -0.25 -0.34
C GLU A 213 26.71 -0.82 0.72
N LYS A 214 25.39 -0.76 0.46
CA LYS A 214 24.40 -1.29 1.40
C LYS A 214 24.49 -2.80 1.58
N LEU A 215 24.75 -3.56 0.51
CA LEU A 215 24.91 -5.01 0.60
C LEU A 215 26.20 -5.39 1.32
N LEU A 216 27.31 -4.67 1.07
CA LEU A 216 28.57 -4.87 1.78
C LEU A 216 28.42 -4.62 3.28
N SER A 217 27.64 -3.62 3.69
CA SER A 217 27.36 -3.38 5.12
C SER A 217 26.62 -4.54 5.80
N LEU A 218 26.02 -5.44 5.01
CA LEU A 218 25.31 -6.65 5.45
C LEU A 218 26.12 -7.93 5.20
N GLY A 219 27.38 -7.80 4.79
CA GLY A 219 28.27 -8.92 4.49
C GLY A 219 27.97 -9.62 3.17
N ILE A 220 27.29 -8.97 2.22
CA ILE A 220 26.98 -9.50 0.89
C ILE A 220 27.79 -8.73 -0.16
N ASP A 221 28.73 -9.39 -0.84
CA ASP A 221 29.47 -8.79 -1.95
C ASP A 221 28.84 -9.18 -3.29
N MET A 222 27.93 -8.34 -3.81
CA MET A 222 27.22 -8.61 -5.08
C MET A 222 28.13 -8.75 -6.30
N THR A 223 29.42 -8.40 -6.19
CA THR A 223 30.42 -8.62 -7.24
C THR A 223 31.00 -10.04 -7.23
N LYS A 224 30.76 -10.81 -6.17
CA LYS A 224 31.33 -12.16 -5.96
C LYS A 224 30.28 -13.23 -5.69
N GLU A 225 29.13 -12.86 -5.14
CA GLU A 225 28.11 -13.82 -4.70
C GLU A 225 26.69 -13.34 -5.05
N PRO A 226 25.72 -14.26 -5.15
CA PRO A 226 24.33 -13.90 -5.43
C PRO A 226 23.65 -13.16 -4.27
N ILE A 227 22.69 -12.31 -4.61
CA ILE A 227 21.85 -11.56 -3.66
C ILE A 227 20.59 -12.39 -3.33
N PRO A 228 20.25 -12.65 -2.07
CA PRO A 228 18.97 -13.25 -1.70
C PRO A 228 17.83 -12.25 -1.94
N VAL A 229 16.89 -12.59 -2.81
CA VAL A 229 15.77 -11.73 -3.18
C VAL A 229 14.42 -12.45 -3.07
N VAL A 230 13.41 -11.67 -2.69
CA VAL A 230 12.00 -12.10 -2.60
C VAL A 230 11.12 -11.01 -3.24
N PRO A 231 9.98 -11.36 -3.86
CA PRO A 231 9.06 -10.33 -4.30
C PRO A 231 8.48 -9.59 -3.09
N ALA A 232 8.17 -8.32 -3.24
CA ALA A 232 7.60 -7.50 -2.18
C ALA A 232 6.47 -6.65 -2.75
N GLN A 233 5.39 -6.47 -1.98
CA GLN A 233 4.35 -5.53 -2.35
C GLN A 233 4.95 -4.12 -2.46
N HIS A 234 4.58 -3.38 -3.49
CA HIS A 234 5.19 -2.11 -3.84
C HIS A 234 4.20 -0.95 -3.97
N TYR A 235 3.01 -1.20 -4.53
CA TYR A 235 2.02 -0.17 -4.78
C TYR A 235 0.58 -0.71 -4.71
N THR A 236 -0.35 0.13 -4.28
CA THR A 236 -1.79 -0.14 -4.17
C THR A 236 -2.49 0.52 -5.37
N CYS A 237 -2.98 -0.25 -6.35
CA CYS A 237 -3.66 0.34 -7.52
C CYS A 237 -5.16 0.59 -7.28
N GLY A 238 -5.74 -0.06 -6.26
CA GLY A 238 -7.09 0.19 -5.80
C GLY A 238 -7.11 1.13 -4.59
N GLY A 239 -8.30 1.49 -4.15
CA GLY A 239 -8.48 2.44 -3.05
C GLY A 239 -9.89 3.01 -3.00
N VAL A 240 -10.01 4.20 -2.40
CA VAL A 240 -11.25 4.98 -2.33
C VAL A 240 -11.58 5.51 -3.72
N MET A 241 -12.79 5.24 -4.20
CA MET A 241 -13.21 5.73 -5.51
C MET A 241 -13.32 7.25 -5.51
N ILE A 242 -12.77 7.87 -6.55
CA ILE A 242 -12.85 9.32 -6.75
C ILE A 242 -13.30 9.67 -8.18
N ASP A 243 -13.88 10.85 -8.35
CA ASP A 243 -14.05 11.46 -9.66
C ASP A 243 -12.81 12.25 -10.11
N LEU A 244 -12.89 12.90 -11.28
CA LEU A 244 -11.77 13.68 -11.85
C LEU A 244 -11.42 14.94 -11.05
N ALA A 245 -12.29 15.36 -10.12
CA ALA A 245 -12.04 16.45 -9.18
C ALA A 245 -11.51 15.94 -7.82
N GLY A 246 -11.28 14.63 -7.68
CA GLY A 246 -10.84 14.02 -6.42
C GLY A 246 -11.95 13.84 -5.39
N ARG A 247 -13.22 14.01 -5.77
CA ARG A 247 -14.37 13.85 -4.86
C ARG A 247 -14.69 12.38 -4.66
N THR A 248 -14.96 11.99 -3.41
CA THR A 248 -15.52 10.67 -3.10
C THR A 248 -17.05 10.67 -3.24
N ASP A 249 -17.71 9.54 -3.04
CA ASP A 249 -19.16 9.46 -2.93
C ASP A 249 -19.73 9.99 -1.60
N LEU A 250 -18.86 10.40 -0.66
CA LEU A 250 -19.24 11.07 0.58
C LEU A 250 -19.08 12.59 0.46
N PRO A 251 -20.14 13.40 0.67
CA PRO A 251 -20.03 14.86 0.62
C PRO A 251 -18.99 15.40 1.61
N GLY A 252 -18.20 16.38 1.18
CA GLY A 252 -17.15 17.00 2.01
C GLY A 252 -15.86 16.17 2.14
N LEU A 253 -15.80 14.98 1.55
CA LEU A 253 -14.61 14.13 1.53
C LEU A 253 -14.02 14.04 0.11
N TYR A 254 -12.75 14.38 0.03
CA TYR A 254 -11.89 14.21 -1.14
C TYR A 254 -10.80 13.19 -0.82
N ALA A 255 -10.17 12.64 -1.86
CA ALA A 255 -8.98 11.82 -1.70
C ALA A 255 -8.01 12.03 -2.88
N ALA A 256 -6.71 11.90 -2.62
CA ALA A 256 -5.67 12.05 -3.63
C ALA A 256 -4.47 11.12 -3.37
N GLY A 257 -3.81 10.69 -4.44
CA GLY A 257 -2.64 9.82 -4.39
C GLY A 257 -2.98 8.34 -4.18
N GLU A 258 -2.05 7.56 -3.62
CA GLU A 258 -2.13 6.09 -3.58
C GLU A 258 -3.31 5.52 -2.76
N CYS A 259 -3.97 6.31 -1.91
CA CYS A 259 -5.17 5.83 -1.22
C CYS A 259 -6.42 5.75 -2.12
N THR A 260 -6.30 6.14 -3.39
CA THR A 260 -7.43 6.30 -4.32
C THR A 260 -7.50 5.21 -5.37
N GLU A 261 -8.71 4.94 -5.84
CA GLU A 261 -8.97 4.32 -7.13
C GLU A 261 -9.47 5.43 -8.07
N SER A 262 -8.57 5.94 -8.90
CA SER A 262 -8.81 7.05 -9.82
C SER A 262 -9.15 6.61 -11.25
N GLY A 263 -9.09 5.31 -11.52
CA GLY A 263 -9.12 4.73 -12.87
C GLY A 263 -7.79 4.79 -13.64
N LEU A 264 -6.77 5.54 -13.18
CA LEU A 264 -5.52 5.73 -13.93
C LEU A 264 -4.72 4.43 -14.10
N HIS A 265 -4.68 3.59 -13.07
CA HIS A 265 -3.79 2.42 -13.03
C HIS A 265 -4.47 1.12 -13.48
N GLY A 266 -5.81 1.08 -13.45
CA GLY A 266 -6.59 -0.12 -13.72
C GLY A 266 -6.02 -1.36 -13.01
N ALA A 267 -5.69 -2.40 -13.78
CA ALA A 267 -5.18 -3.65 -13.24
C ALA A 267 -3.65 -3.68 -13.00
N ASN A 268 -2.89 -2.66 -13.41
CA ASN A 268 -1.43 -2.60 -13.22
C ASN A 268 -0.87 -1.19 -13.45
N ARG A 269 -0.37 -0.55 -12.38
CA ARG A 269 0.29 0.76 -12.45
C ARG A 269 1.56 0.73 -13.31
N LEU A 270 1.67 1.66 -14.25
CA LEU A 270 2.91 1.90 -15.01
C LEU A 270 3.96 2.60 -14.12
N ALA A 271 5.24 2.26 -14.30
CA ALA A 271 6.32 2.89 -13.56
C ALA A 271 6.30 4.43 -13.68
N SER A 272 6.79 5.12 -12.66
CA SER A 272 6.75 6.58 -12.47
C SER A 272 5.37 7.27 -12.44
N ASN A 273 4.25 6.62 -12.79
CA ASN A 273 2.93 7.26 -12.79
C ASN A 273 2.35 7.56 -11.40
N SER A 274 2.84 6.91 -10.33
CA SER A 274 2.26 7.08 -8.99
C SER A 274 2.52 8.45 -8.39
N LEU A 275 3.74 9.01 -8.55
CA LEU A 275 4.03 10.37 -8.07
C LEU A 275 3.30 11.41 -8.92
N LEU A 276 3.16 11.17 -10.22
CA LEU A 276 2.38 12.03 -11.11
C LEU A 276 0.92 12.14 -10.66
N GLU A 277 0.30 11.01 -10.31
CA GLU A 277 -1.07 10.98 -9.80
C GLU A 277 -1.25 11.86 -8.54
N CYS A 278 -0.30 11.83 -7.61
CA CYS A 278 -0.35 12.66 -6.41
C CYS A 278 -0.45 14.16 -6.76
N PHE A 279 0.32 14.64 -7.74
CA PHE A 279 0.27 16.03 -8.15
C PHE A 279 -1.03 16.37 -8.88
N VAL A 280 -1.42 15.53 -9.85
CA VAL A 280 -2.60 15.79 -10.68
C VAL A 280 -3.87 15.85 -9.85
N PHE A 281 -4.10 14.88 -8.95
CA PHE A 281 -5.29 14.87 -8.10
C PHE A 281 -5.19 15.83 -6.91
N GLY A 282 -3.98 16.13 -6.43
CA GLY A 282 -3.79 17.19 -5.44
C GLY A 282 -4.21 18.56 -6.00
N GLU A 283 -3.81 18.88 -7.23
CA GLU A 283 -4.18 20.11 -7.93
C GLU A 283 -5.67 20.15 -8.29
N ALA A 284 -6.22 19.03 -8.81
CA ALA A 284 -7.64 18.95 -9.15
C ALA A 284 -8.56 19.13 -7.93
N ALA A 285 -8.24 18.46 -6.81
CA ALA A 285 -8.99 18.63 -5.57
C ALA A 285 -8.90 20.06 -5.03
N ALA A 286 -7.71 20.67 -5.07
CA ALA A 286 -7.53 22.05 -4.64
C ALA A 286 -8.34 23.04 -5.48
N ALA A 287 -8.31 22.91 -6.82
CA ALA A 287 -9.06 23.75 -7.73
C ALA A 287 -10.57 23.65 -7.46
N ASP A 288 -11.09 22.43 -7.34
CA ASP A 288 -12.51 22.20 -7.06
C ASP A 288 -12.94 22.77 -5.70
N ILE A 289 -12.15 22.52 -4.65
CA ILE A 289 -12.41 23.04 -3.29
C ILE A 289 -12.47 24.57 -3.28
N LEU A 290 -11.59 25.25 -4.04
CA LEU A 290 -11.56 26.71 -4.12
C LEU A 290 -12.78 27.24 -4.88
N ASP A 291 -13.15 26.60 -5.99
CA ASP A 291 -14.30 27.01 -6.81
C ASP A 291 -15.63 26.90 -6.05
N CYS A 292 -15.75 25.94 -5.14
CA CYS A 292 -16.95 25.73 -4.33
C CYS A 292 -16.82 26.18 -2.87
N TRP A 293 -15.74 26.88 -2.49
CA TRP A 293 -15.43 27.18 -1.08
C TRP A 293 -16.57 27.89 -0.33
N ASP A 294 -17.18 28.88 -0.99
CA ASP A 294 -18.26 29.68 -0.41
C ASP A 294 -19.59 28.92 -0.30
N SER A 295 -19.72 27.80 -1.03
CA SER A 295 -20.89 26.91 -0.94
C SER A 295 -20.78 25.91 0.23
N PHE A 296 -19.60 25.75 0.82
CA PHE A 296 -19.42 24.82 1.92
C PHE A 296 -20.03 25.35 3.21
N GLU A 297 -20.92 24.53 3.76
CA GLU A 297 -21.46 24.70 5.11
C GLU A 297 -20.35 24.72 6.17
N ASN A 298 -20.56 25.51 7.23
CA ASN A 298 -19.69 25.48 8.40
C ASN A 298 -19.84 24.14 9.13
N PRO A 299 -18.75 23.59 9.71
CA PRO A 299 -18.84 22.37 10.48
C PRO A 299 -19.82 22.52 11.66
N PRO A 300 -20.75 21.57 11.85
CA PRO A 300 -21.65 21.57 12.99
C PRO A 300 -20.89 21.18 14.28
N PRO A 301 -21.48 21.42 15.47
CA PRO A 301 -20.95 20.87 16.71
C PRO A 301 -20.94 19.33 16.66
N VAL A 302 -19.78 18.74 16.94
CA VAL A 302 -19.56 17.29 16.94
C VAL A 302 -19.31 16.80 18.35
N ARG A 303 -19.67 15.55 18.63
CA ARG A 303 -19.39 14.92 19.93
C ARG A 303 -17.89 14.74 20.09
N LEU A 304 -17.38 14.91 21.31
CA LEU A 304 -15.99 14.55 21.61
C LEU A 304 -15.85 13.03 21.67
N TRP A 305 -14.61 12.55 21.52
CA TRP A 305 -14.30 11.16 21.71
C TRP A 305 -14.51 10.77 23.17
N ASP A 306 -15.28 9.70 23.42
CA ASP A 306 -15.55 9.22 24.78
C ASP A 306 -14.59 8.09 25.13
N SER A 307 -13.57 8.42 25.92
CA SER A 307 -12.59 7.48 26.49
C SER A 307 -12.92 7.10 27.94
N SER A 308 -14.09 7.47 28.48
CA SER A 308 -14.39 7.31 29.92
C SER A 308 -14.61 5.86 30.36
N ARG A 309 -14.85 4.94 29.42
CA ARG A 309 -15.21 3.53 29.70
C ARG A 309 -14.18 2.52 29.21
N VAL A 310 -13.01 3.00 28.81
CA VAL A 310 -11.92 2.13 28.34
C VAL A 310 -10.82 2.02 29.38
N GLU A 311 -10.20 0.85 29.45
CA GLU A 311 -9.08 0.53 30.33
C GLU A 311 -7.75 0.67 29.59
N ASP A 312 -6.66 0.84 30.33
CA ASP A 312 -5.33 0.73 29.76
C ASP A 312 -5.04 -0.75 29.45
N SER A 313 -4.46 -1.02 28.29
CA SER A 313 -4.13 -2.41 27.92
C SER A 313 -2.70 -2.78 28.29
N ASP A 314 -2.56 -3.96 28.90
CA ASP A 314 -1.28 -4.62 29.14
C ASP A 314 -0.89 -5.63 28.03
N GLU A 315 -1.69 -5.76 26.96
CA GLU A 315 -1.57 -6.83 25.95
C GLU A 315 -0.96 -6.41 24.61
N ALA A 316 0.11 -5.61 24.63
CA ALA A 316 0.87 -5.27 23.42
C ALA A 316 1.34 -6.52 22.60
N VAL A 317 1.48 -7.66 23.28
CA VAL A 317 1.84 -8.95 22.65
C VAL A 317 0.75 -9.44 21.68
N VAL A 318 -0.54 -9.26 22.01
CA VAL A 318 -1.65 -9.71 21.17
C VAL A 318 -1.72 -8.88 19.89
N ILE A 319 -1.56 -7.56 20.00
CA ILE A 319 -1.48 -6.65 18.84
C ILE A 319 -0.37 -7.11 17.89
N LYS A 320 0.83 -7.35 18.42
CA LYS A 320 2.00 -7.79 17.62
C LYS A 320 1.77 -9.15 16.97
N GLN A 321 1.12 -10.08 17.67
CA GLN A 321 0.79 -11.40 17.14
C GLN A 321 -0.21 -11.29 15.98
N ASN A 322 -1.28 -10.54 16.15
CA ASN A 322 -2.32 -10.37 15.12
C ASN A 322 -1.76 -9.65 13.88
N TRP A 323 -0.90 -8.65 14.09
CA TRP A 323 -0.20 -7.97 13.00
C TRP A 323 0.69 -8.94 12.20
N THR A 324 1.38 -9.84 12.89
CA THR A 324 2.21 -10.89 12.27
C THR A 324 1.37 -11.92 11.52
N GLU A 325 0.24 -12.35 12.10
CA GLU A 325 -0.67 -13.31 11.48
C GLU A 325 -1.26 -12.77 10.17
N ILE A 326 -1.80 -11.53 10.18
CA ILE A 326 -2.37 -10.87 9.01
C ILE A 326 -1.36 -10.86 7.87
N ARG A 327 -0.16 -10.35 8.14
CA ARG A 327 0.88 -10.20 7.11
C ARG A 327 1.32 -11.52 6.50
N ARG A 328 1.40 -12.57 7.32
CA ARG A 328 1.79 -13.92 6.87
C ARG A 328 0.71 -14.56 6.00
N PHE A 329 -0.56 -14.54 6.41
CA PHE A 329 -1.59 -15.15 5.58
C PHE A 329 -1.88 -14.34 4.32
N MET A 330 -1.77 -13.00 4.37
CA MET A 330 -1.90 -12.15 3.19
C MET A 330 -0.82 -12.47 2.16
N TRP A 331 0.42 -12.68 2.60
CA TRP A 331 1.51 -13.14 1.73
C TRP A 331 1.24 -14.52 1.12
N ASN A 332 0.89 -15.50 1.96
CA ASN A 332 0.75 -16.90 1.55
C ASN A 332 -0.51 -17.17 0.69
N TYR A 333 -1.60 -16.44 0.94
CA TYR A 333 -2.91 -16.72 0.35
C TYR A 333 -3.39 -15.65 -0.64
N VAL A 334 -2.94 -14.40 -0.48
CA VAL A 334 -3.43 -13.23 -1.22
C VAL A 334 -2.28 -12.48 -1.92
N GLY A 335 -1.14 -13.16 -2.10
CA GLY A 335 0.03 -12.66 -2.81
C GLY A 335 -0.11 -12.69 -4.33
N ILE A 336 0.96 -13.07 -5.02
CA ILE A 336 1.10 -12.98 -6.48
C ILE A 336 0.22 -14.00 -7.22
N VAL A 337 0.37 -15.30 -6.91
CA VAL A 337 -0.48 -16.36 -7.46
C VAL A 337 -1.53 -16.79 -6.44
N ARG A 338 -2.80 -16.70 -6.85
CA ARG A 338 -3.99 -16.90 -6.02
C ARG A 338 -4.80 -18.12 -6.45
N THR A 339 -5.64 -18.59 -5.54
CA THR A 339 -6.72 -19.55 -5.82
C THR A 339 -7.93 -19.21 -4.94
N THR A 340 -9.14 -19.54 -5.36
CA THR A 340 -10.37 -19.38 -4.58
C THR A 340 -10.23 -20.02 -3.20
N LYS A 341 -9.70 -21.25 -3.12
CA LYS A 341 -9.47 -21.94 -1.84
C LYS A 341 -8.53 -21.18 -0.90
N ARG A 342 -7.48 -20.54 -1.42
CA ARG A 342 -6.56 -19.73 -0.60
C ARG A 342 -7.23 -18.43 -0.14
N LEU A 343 -7.98 -17.78 -1.02
CA LEU A 343 -8.72 -16.56 -0.69
C LEU A 343 -9.80 -16.82 0.38
N GLU A 344 -10.53 -17.93 0.29
CA GLU A 344 -11.51 -18.34 1.32
C GLU A 344 -10.85 -18.63 2.66
N ARG A 345 -9.65 -19.24 2.67
CA ARG A 345 -8.86 -19.43 3.90
C ARG A 345 -8.46 -18.10 4.53
N ALA A 346 -8.00 -17.13 3.72
CA ALA A 346 -7.70 -15.78 4.20
C ALA A 346 -8.94 -15.11 4.78
N GLN A 347 -10.08 -15.17 4.09
CA GLN A 347 -11.34 -14.59 4.55
C GLN A 347 -11.80 -15.19 5.89
N HIS A 348 -11.62 -16.50 6.09
CA HIS A 348 -11.96 -17.13 7.36
C HIS A 348 -11.08 -16.62 8.51
N ARG A 349 -9.77 -16.44 8.29
CA ARG A 349 -8.85 -15.87 9.28
C ARG A 349 -9.21 -14.42 9.62
N ILE A 350 -9.54 -13.63 8.60
CA ILE A 350 -9.95 -12.23 8.79
C ILE A 350 -11.19 -12.15 9.69
N ARG A 351 -12.21 -12.99 9.47
CA ARG A 351 -13.42 -13.00 10.31
C ARG A 351 -13.12 -13.28 11.79
N LEU A 352 -12.23 -14.22 12.08
CA LEU A 352 -11.82 -14.52 13.46
C LEU A 352 -11.14 -13.30 14.11
N LEU A 353 -10.20 -12.69 13.40
CA LEU A 353 -9.47 -11.52 13.88
C LEU A 353 -10.36 -10.28 14.01
N GLU A 354 -11.41 -10.16 13.20
CA GLU A 354 -12.35 -9.03 13.23
C GLU A 354 -13.13 -9.01 14.56
N GLU A 355 -13.57 -10.18 15.04
CA GLU A 355 -14.25 -10.32 16.33
C GLU A 355 -13.30 -9.96 17.48
N GLU A 356 -12.09 -10.54 17.50
CA GLU A 356 -11.07 -10.31 18.53
C GLU A 356 -10.64 -8.83 18.61
N ILE A 357 -10.29 -8.22 17.47
CA ILE A 357 -9.83 -6.82 17.43
C ILE A 357 -10.97 -5.87 17.76
N SER A 358 -12.21 -6.16 17.35
CA SER A 358 -13.37 -5.33 17.67
C SER A 358 -13.75 -5.40 19.16
N GLU A 359 -13.60 -6.55 19.80
CA GLU A 359 -13.75 -6.67 21.25
C GLU A 359 -12.68 -5.86 21.97
N TYR A 360 -11.42 -6.02 21.59
CA TYR A 360 -10.31 -5.30 22.19
C TYR A 360 -10.46 -3.76 22.03
N TYR A 361 -10.77 -3.28 20.83
CA TYR A 361 -10.96 -1.86 20.55
C TYR A 361 -12.09 -1.20 21.35
N ARG A 362 -13.11 -1.97 21.76
CA ARG A 362 -14.23 -1.43 22.56
C ARG A 362 -13.89 -1.25 24.03
N HIS A 363 -12.94 -2.01 24.56
CA HIS A 363 -12.65 -2.05 25.99
C HIS A 363 -11.35 -1.34 26.36
N PHE A 364 -10.43 -1.13 25.42
CA PHE A 364 -9.11 -0.57 25.71
C PHE A 364 -8.90 0.81 25.08
N ARG A 365 -8.04 1.62 25.73
CA ARG A 365 -7.58 2.90 25.18
C ARG A 365 -6.95 2.69 23.81
N VAL A 366 -7.27 3.59 22.90
CA VAL A 366 -6.73 3.58 21.55
C VAL A 366 -5.29 4.05 21.57
N GLY A 367 -4.42 3.29 20.91
CA GLY A 367 -3.04 3.67 20.61
C GLY A 367 -2.76 3.47 19.12
N THR A 368 -1.70 4.09 18.60
CA THR A 368 -1.35 4.03 17.16
C THR A 368 -1.28 2.59 16.65
N ASP A 369 -0.61 1.68 17.37
CA ASP A 369 -0.49 0.28 16.94
C ASP A 369 -1.86 -0.45 16.84
N LEU A 370 -2.82 -0.11 17.71
CA LEU A 370 -4.18 -0.69 17.65
C LEU A 370 -4.99 -0.09 16.50
N ILE A 371 -4.87 1.22 16.27
CA ILE A 371 -5.49 1.92 15.14
C ILE A 371 -4.97 1.31 13.82
N GLU A 372 -3.65 1.20 13.68
CA GLU A 372 -3.00 0.57 12.54
C GLU A 372 -3.47 -0.87 12.36
N LEU A 373 -3.53 -1.69 13.42
CA LEU A 373 -3.99 -3.07 13.34
C LEU A 373 -5.43 -3.19 12.82
N ARG A 374 -6.35 -2.35 13.34
CA ARG A 374 -7.75 -2.31 12.89
C ARG A 374 -7.86 -1.95 11.41
N ASN A 375 -7.10 -0.95 10.98
CA ASN A 375 -7.07 -0.50 9.58
C ASN A 375 -6.40 -1.51 8.64
N LEU A 376 -5.35 -2.18 9.10
CA LEU A 376 -4.66 -3.24 8.39
C LEU A 376 -5.61 -4.41 8.10
N LEU A 377 -6.36 -4.85 9.12
CA LEU A 377 -7.34 -5.92 8.97
C LEU A 377 -8.47 -5.53 8.01
N ALA A 378 -9.02 -4.32 8.15
CA ALA A 378 -10.05 -3.81 7.26
C ALA A 378 -9.56 -3.78 5.80
N SER A 379 -8.34 -3.28 5.57
CA SER A 379 -7.72 -3.30 4.24
C SER A 379 -7.54 -4.71 3.70
N ALA A 380 -7.08 -5.65 4.53
CA ALA A 380 -6.94 -7.06 4.15
C ALA A 380 -8.29 -7.69 3.74
N ASP A 381 -9.37 -7.40 4.47
CA ASP A 381 -10.72 -7.84 4.14
C ASP A 381 -11.18 -7.30 2.78
N LEU A 382 -11.01 -6.00 2.52
CA LEU A 382 -11.38 -5.39 1.25
C LEU A 382 -10.62 -6.01 0.07
N ILE A 383 -9.31 -6.23 0.21
CA ILE A 383 -8.48 -6.91 -0.79
C ILE A 383 -9.02 -8.30 -1.09
N VAL A 384 -9.31 -9.10 -0.05
CA VAL A 384 -9.82 -10.47 -0.20
C VAL A 384 -11.21 -10.49 -0.81
N ARG A 385 -12.10 -9.59 -0.40
CA ARG A 385 -13.46 -9.46 -0.96
C ARG A 385 -13.42 -9.11 -2.43
N CYS A 386 -12.58 -8.16 -2.85
CA CYS A 386 -12.44 -7.87 -4.28
C CYS A 386 -11.84 -9.06 -5.04
N ALA A 387 -10.81 -9.70 -4.49
CA ALA A 387 -10.17 -10.85 -5.13
C ALA A 387 -11.13 -12.04 -5.32
N LEU A 388 -12.03 -12.30 -4.37
CA LEU A 388 -13.05 -13.36 -4.48
C LEU A 388 -14.13 -13.05 -5.52
N ARG A 389 -14.44 -11.76 -5.77
CA ARG A 389 -15.44 -11.34 -6.75
C ARG A 389 -14.93 -11.43 -8.19
N ARG A 390 -13.62 -11.27 -8.41
CA ARG A 390 -13.03 -11.33 -9.76
C ARG A 390 -12.85 -12.77 -10.24
N ARG A 391 -13.57 -13.14 -11.30
CA ARG A 391 -13.51 -14.47 -11.93
C ARG A 391 -12.74 -14.47 -13.25
N GLU A 392 -11.55 -13.86 -13.22
CA GLU A 392 -10.61 -13.77 -14.34
C GLU A 392 -9.19 -13.52 -13.81
N SER A 393 -8.19 -13.71 -14.67
CA SER A 393 -6.82 -13.25 -14.41
C SER A 393 -6.51 -12.06 -15.31
N ARG A 394 -6.23 -10.91 -14.68
CA ARG A 394 -5.97 -9.64 -15.36
C ARG A 394 -4.96 -8.82 -14.57
N GLY A 395 -3.89 -8.40 -15.24
CA GLY A 395 -2.84 -7.59 -14.64
C GLY A 395 -2.26 -8.24 -13.37
N LEU A 396 -2.39 -7.54 -12.24
CA LEU A 396 -1.85 -7.95 -10.94
C LEU A 396 -2.73 -8.97 -10.20
N HIS A 397 -3.98 -9.18 -10.63
CA HIS A 397 -4.80 -10.28 -10.15
C HIS A 397 -4.56 -11.53 -11.02
N TYR A 398 -3.87 -12.52 -10.48
CA TYR A 398 -3.63 -13.79 -11.15
C TYR A 398 -4.14 -14.96 -10.31
N THR A 399 -5.17 -15.65 -10.80
CA THR A 399 -5.80 -16.78 -10.14
C THR A 399 -5.77 -18.03 -11.03
N LEU A 400 -5.38 -19.16 -10.46
CA LEU A 400 -5.30 -20.43 -11.21
C LEU A 400 -6.68 -20.98 -11.58
N ASP A 401 -7.73 -20.61 -10.82
CA ASP A 401 -9.09 -21.08 -11.07
C ASP A 401 -9.73 -20.39 -12.29
N TYR A 402 -9.26 -19.19 -12.65
CA TYR A 402 -9.73 -18.40 -13.79
C TYR A 402 -8.54 -17.80 -14.53
N PRO A 403 -7.79 -18.59 -15.33
CA PRO A 403 -6.52 -18.15 -15.91
C PRO A 403 -6.67 -17.17 -17.08
N GLN A 404 -7.86 -17.06 -17.67
CA GLN A 404 -8.13 -16.21 -18.83
C GLN A 404 -8.73 -14.86 -18.40
N THR A 405 -8.58 -13.86 -19.26
CA THR A 405 -9.31 -12.59 -19.15
C THR A 405 -10.76 -12.77 -19.62
N LEU A 406 -11.68 -12.05 -19.00
CA LEU A 406 -13.02 -11.85 -19.56
C LEU A 406 -12.98 -10.84 -20.71
N PRO A 407 -13.94 -10.89 -21.65
CA PRO A 407 -13.99 -9.96 -22.78
C PRO A 407 -14.11 -8.49 -22.36
N GLU A 408 -14.86 -8.23 -21.29
CA GLU A 408 -15.10 -6.89 -20.77
C GLU A 408 -14.31 -6.70 -19.47
N ALA A 409 -13.45 -5.67 -19.43
CA ALA A 409 -12.75 -5.29 -18.22
C ALA A 409 -13.69 -4.48 -17.32
N LYS A 410 -13.83 -4.91 -16.06
CA LYS A 410 -14.61 -4.19 -15.04
C LYS A 410 -13.81 -4.02 -13.77
N ASP A 411 -14.01 -2.90 -13.13
CA ASP A 411 -13.52 -2.67 -11.77
C ASP A 411 -14.32 -3.50 -10.78
N THR A 412 -13.63 -3.98 -9.74
CA THR A 412 -14.31 -4.67 -8.65
C THR A 412 -14.69 -3.64 -7.59
N VAL A 413 -15.95 -3.19 -7.64
CA VAL A 413 -16.47 -2.19 -6.68
C VAL A 413 -17.08 -2.88 -5.46
N LEU A 414 -16.70 -2.41 -4.28
CA LEU A 414 -17.36 -2.72 -3.00
C LEU A 414 -18.11 -1.48 -2.53
N VAL A 415 -19.37 -1.69 -2.12
CA VAL A 415 -20.22 -0.67 -1.51
C VAL A 415 -20.46 -1.08 -0.05
N PRO A 416 -20.23 -0.19 0.93
CA PRO A 416 -20.58 -0.43 2.33
C PRO A 416 -22.07 -0.76 2.48
N ARG A 417 -22.41 -1.58 3.49
CA ARG A 417 -23.80 -1.97 3.78
C ARG A 417 -24.36 -1.23 4.97
#